data_AF-A0AAN6R035-F1
#
_entry.id   AF-A0AAN6R035-F1
#
_cell.length_a   1.000
_cell.length_b   1.000
_cell.length_c   1.000
_cell.angle_alpha   90.00
_cell.angle_beta   90.00
_cell.angle_gamma   90.00
#
_symmetry.space_group_name_H-M   'P 1'
#
loop_
_entity.id
_entity.type
_entity.pdbx_description
1 polymer ?
#
loop_
_entity_poly.entity_id
_entity_poly.type
_entity_poly.pdbx_seq_one_letter_code
_entity_poly.pdbx_strand_id
1 'polypeptide(L)'
;MAAYPPGGTYFDNGKRSFTQVPMNTSKENAISTSEYLEASEALTGLFDMLGQTAFSPIKKDMIQNIKPASFQHPNIKCSNSRGHDFTARALRRNLTQPNEELSVSFRDAYGLTLKQYHSFIIKPIFSAAMSACPYRKDFYGKLGDDEGRVKKDLDEWLRALEDRVKVLNEFLAKPEAKW
;
A
#
# COMPACT_ATOMS: atom_id res chain seq x y z
N MET A 1 12.70 10.86 -21.06
CA MET A 1 11.82 11.94 -20.56
C MET A 1 11.69 11.74 -19.07
N ALA A 2 11.76 12.80 -18.26
CA ALA A 2 11.44 12.70 -16.84
C ALA A 2 9.99 12.19 -16.70
N ALA A 3 9.74 11.27 -15.76
CA ALA A 3 8.41 10.71 -15.55
C ALA A 3 7.40 11.76 -15.04
N TYR A 4 7.91 12.86 -14.48
CA TYR A 4 7.14 13.95 -13.87
C TYR A 4 7.65 15.31 -14.37
N PRO A 5 6.84 16.38 -14.28
CA PRO A 5 7.31 17.74 -14.52
C PRO A 5 8.50 18.12 -13.63
N PRO A 6 9.33 19.11 -14.00
CA PRO A 6 10.46 19.55 -13.17
C PRO A 6 10.06 19.81 -11.72
N GLY A 7 10.76 19.17 -10.78
CA GLY A 7 10.51 19.24 -9.35
C GLY A 7 9.34 18.37 -8.86
N GLY A 8 8.51 17.81 -9.75
CA GLY A 8 7.35 16.97 -9.42
C GLY A 8 7.70 15.57 -8.94
N THR A 9 6.75 14.93 -8.27
CA THR A 9 6.88 13.56 -7.76
C THR A 9 5.74 12.65 -8.28
N TYR A 10 5.88 11.36 -8.02
CA TYR A 10 4.83 10.36 -8.22
C TYR A 10 3.51 10.76 -7.55
N PHE A 11 3.58 11.40 -6.39
CA PHE A 11 2.42 11.73 -5.57
C PHE A 11 1.62 12.92 -6.11
N ASP A 12 2.16 13.69 -7.06
CA ASP A 12 1.46 14.80 -7.72
C ASP A 12 0.48 14.34 -8.81
N ASN A 13 0.74 13.19 -9.42
CA ASN A 13 0.13 12.78 -10.69
C ASN A 13 -0.81 11.57 -10.58
N GLY A 14 -1.12 11.16 -9.34
CA GLY A 14 -2.01 10.04 -9.07
C GLY A 14 -3.49 10.37 -9.27
N LYS A 15 -4.31 9.31 -9.34
CA LYS A 15 -5.71 9.37 -8.88
C LYS A 15 -5.73 9.81 -7.40
N ARG A 16 -6.92 9.87 -6.79
CA ARG A 16 -7.11 10.27 -5.38
C ARG A 16 -6.04 9.69 -4.45
N SER A 17 -5.37 10.55 -3.68
CA SER A 17 -4.42 10.15 -2.64
C SER A 17 -5.15 9.72 -1.35
N PHE A 18 -4.53 8.88 -0.51
CA PHE A 18 -5.06 8.61 0.83
C PHE A 18 -5.17 9.88 1.69
N THR A 19 -4.35 10.90 1.43
CA THR A 19 -4.46 12.21 2.10
C THR A 19 -5.80 12.91 1.81
N GLN A 20 -6.46 12.57 0.70
CA GLN A 20 -7.72 13.14 0.24
C GLN A 20 -8.93 12.25 0.55
N VAL A 21 -8.75 11.17 1.31
CA VAL A 21 -9.86 10.30 1.76
C VAL A 21 -10.41 10.86 3.07
N PRO A 22 -11.61 11.45 3.11
CA PRO A 22 -12.14 12.06 4.33
C PRO A 22 -12.42 11.02 5.41
N MET A 23 -12.20 11.42 6.65
CA MET A 23 -12.60 10.67 7.85
C MET A 23 -13.64 11.49 8.61
N ASN A 24 -14.77 10.87 8.91
CA ASN A 24 -15.82 11.52 9.70
C ASN A 24 -15.56 11.32 11.19
N THR A 25 -14.89 12.29 11.82
CA THR A 25 -14.54 12.25 13.25
C THR A 25 -15.77 12.18 14.17
N SER A 26 -16.92 12.69 13.73
CA SER A 26 -18.19 12.60 14.46
C SER A 26 -18.88 11.23 14.35
N LYS A 27 -18.37 10.32 13.53
CA LYS A 27 -18.92 8.97 13.31
C LYS A 27 -17.83 7.90 13.38
N GLU A 28 -17.12 7.83 14.50
CA GLU A 28 -16.06 6.84 14.75
C GLU A 28 -15.01 6.79 13.62
N ASN A 29 -14.64 7.96 13.09
CA ASN A 29 -13.71 8.10 11.97
C ASN A 29 -14.17 7.38 10.69
N ALA A 30 -15.48 7.24 10.45
CA ALA A 30 -16.00 6.56 9.27
C ALA A 30 -15.36 7.08 7.97
N ILE A 31 -14.94 6.15 7.12
CA ILE A 31 -14.24 6.41 5.86
C ILE A 31 -15.21 6.24 4.70
N SER A 32 -15.15 7.17 3.74
CA SER A 32 -15.89 7.07 2.48
C SER A 32 -15.39 5.88 1.65
N THR A 33 -16.26 4.88 1.42
CA THR A 33 -15.90 3.67 0.68
C THR A 33 -15.44 3.98 -0.73
N SER A 34 -16.14 4.84 -1.47
CA SER A 34 -15.78 5.15 -2.86
C SER A 34 -14.41 5.81 -2.96
N GLU A 35 -14.18 6.83 -2.13
CA GLU A 35 -12.93 7.59 -2.12
C GLU A 35 -11.76 6.72 -1.62
N TYR A 36 -12.01 5.84 -0.66
CA TYR A 36 -11.03 4.86 -0.23
C TYR A 36 -10.66 3.88 -1.34
N LEU A 37 -11.64 3.35 -2.09
CA LEU A 37 -11.39 2.44 -3.20
C LEU A 37 -10.64 3.12 -4.36
N GLU A 38 -10.95 4.38 -4.66
CA GLU A 38 -10.18 5.19 -5.62
C GLU A 38 -8.71 5.32 -5.20
N ALA A 39 -8.45 5.63 -3.92
CA ALA A 39 -7.09 5.70 -3.39
C ALA A 39 -6.39 4.34 -3.34
N SER A 40 -7.14 3.27 -3.06
CA SER A 40 -6.66 1.90 -3.11
C SER A 40 -6.28 1.46 -4.52
N GLU A 41 -7.01 1.93 -5.54
CA GLU A 41 -6.65 1.73 -6.94
C GLU A 41 -5.35 2.48 -7.28
N ALA A 42 -5.20 3.72 -6.83
CA ALA A 42 -3.99 4.51 -7.02
C ALA A 42 -2.75 3.84 -6.42
N LEU A 43 -2.88 3.24 -5.23
CA LEU A 43 -1.84 2.44 -4.57
C LEU A 43 -1.30 1.33 -5.48
N THR A 44 -2.14 0.73 -6.33
CA THR A 44 -1.68 -0.34 -7.23
C THR A 44 -0.62 0.12 -8.23
N GLY A 45 -0.54 1.42 -8.51
CA GLY A 45 0.50 2.02 -9.36
C GLY A 45 1.88 2.04 -8.70
N LEU A 46 1.99 2.04 -7.37
CA LEU A 46 3.30 1.95 -6.69
C LEU A 46 4.00 0.61 -6.96
N PHE A 47 3.23 -0.46 -7.20
CA PHE A 47 3.78 -1.76 -7.57
C PHE A 47 4.44 -1.76 -8.96
N ASP A 48 4.08 -0.83 -9.83
CA ASP A 48 4.78 -0.66 -11.11
C ASP A 48 6.19 -0.08 -10.88
N MET A 49 6.36 0.75 -9.85
CA MET A 49 7.67 1.31 -9.45
C MET A 49 8.54 0.28 -8.75
N LEU A 50 7.93 -0.60 -7.94
CA LEU A 50 8.56 -1.75 -7.27
C LEU A 50 8.91 -2.91 -8.22
N GLY A 51 8.45 -2.89 -9.47
CA GLY A 51 8.79 -3.91 -10.46
C GLY A 51 7.56 -4.61 -11.03
N GLN A 52 7.11 -4.13 -12.19
CA GLN A 52 5.89 -4.58 -12.87
C GLN A 52 5.77 -6.10 -12.99
N THR A 53 6.83 -6.80 -13.42
CA THR A 53 6.79 -8.25 -13.64
C THR A 53 6.71 -9.03 -12.33
N ALA A 54 7.56 -8.70 -11.35
CA ALA A 54 7.64 -9.41 -10.08
C ALA A 54 6.40 -9.20 -9.20
N PHE A 55 5.82 -8.01 -9.23
CA PHE A 55 4.67 -7.64 -8.41
C PHE A 55 3.33 -7.81 -9.13
N SER A 56 3.31 -8.26 -10.38
CA SER A 56 2.07 -8.50 -11.15
C SER A 56 1.03 -9.36 -10.42
N PRO A 57 1.38 -10.47 -9.75
CA PRO A 57 0.40 -11.26 -9.01
C PRO A 57 -0.24 -10.48 -7.85
N ILE A 58 0.56 -9.69 -7.13
CA ILE A 58 0.14 -8.89 -5.98
C ILE A 58 -0.77 -7.75 -6.45
N LYS A 59 -0.37 -7.06 -7.52
CA LYS A 59 -1.15 -6.01 -8.14
C LYS A 59 -2.51 -6.51 -8.60
N LYS A 60 -2.56 -7.68 -9.25
CA LYS A 60 -3.82 -8.29 -9.73
C LYS A 60 -4.76 -8.64 -8.57
N ASP A 61 -4.23 -9.23 -7.51
CA ASP A 61 -5.01 -9.55 -6.30
C ASP A 61 -5.63 -8.29 -5.69
N MET A 62 -4.84 -7.23 -5.51
CA MET A 62 -5.34 -5.96 -4.99
C MET A 62 -6.42 -5.32 -5.89
N ILE A 63 -6.21 -5.30 -7.21
CA ILE A 63 -7.20 -4.78 -8.17
C ILE A 63 -8.52 -5.57 -8.09
N GLN A 64 -8.46 -6.88 -7.90
CA GLN A 64 -9.67 -7.70 -7.74
C GLN A 64 -10.38 -7.39 -6.41
N ASN A 65 -9.62 -7.19 -5.33
CA ASN A 65 -10.16 -6.92 -4.00
C ASN A 65 -10.87 -5.56 -3.89
N ILE A 66 -10.44 -4.56 -4.66
CA ILE A 66 -11.03 -3.20 -4.62
C ILE A 66 -12.26 -3.02 -5.52
N LYS A 67 -12.67 -4.05 -6.29
CA LYS A 67 -13.89 -3.95 -7.10
C LYS A 67 -15.10 -3.73 -6.19
N PRO A 68 -15.98 -2.74 -6.43
CA PRO A 68 -17.07 -2.41 -5.50
C PRO A 68 -17.96 -3.61 -5.12
N ALA A 69 -18.27 -4.49 -6.08
CA ALA A 69 -19.04 -5.71 -5.84
C ALA A 69 -18.30 -6.70 -4.92
N SER A 70 -17.00 -6.89 -5.15
CA SER A 70 -16.16 -7.77 -4.34
C SER A 70 -15.91 -7.20 -2.94
N PHE A 71 -15.69 -5.88 -2.85
CA PHE A 71 -15.35 -5.21 -1.61
C PHE A 71 -16.48 -5.24 -0.59
N GLN A 72 -17.73 -5.53 -0.95
CA GLN A 72 -18.78 -5.74 0.04
C GLN A 72 -18.58 -7.01 0.87
N HIS A 73 -17.87 -7.99 0.34
CA HIS A 73 -17.63 -9.26 1.03
C HIS A 73 -16.64 -9.06 2.19
N PRO A 74 -16.98 -9.46 3.43
CA PRO A 74 -16.13 -9.26 4.61
C PRO A 74 -14.70 -9.81 4.46
N ASN A 75 -14.53 -11.03 3.93
CA ASN A 75 -13.22 -11.59 3.60
C ASN A 75 -12.35 -10.69 2.69
N ILE A 76 -12.98 -10.07 1.69
CA ILE A 76 -12.29 -9.20 0.74
C ILE A 76 -11.89 -7.89 1.42
N LYS A 77 -12.76 -7.31 2.27
CA LYS A 77 -12.42 -6.15 3.11
C LYS A 77 -11.20 -6.45 3.99
N CYS A 78 -11.19 -7.60 4.67
CA CYS A 78 -10.07 -8.04 5.49
C CYS A 78 -8.80 -8.29 4.67
N SER A 79 -8.91 -8.93 3.50
CA SER A 79 -7.77 -9.16 2.60
C SER A 79 -7.15 -7.84 2.14
N ASN A 80 -7.99 -6.90 1.69
CA ASN A 80 -7.56 -5.60 1.22
C ASN A 80 -6.88 -4.79 2.34
N SER A 81 -7.48 -4.76 3.54
CA SER A 81 -6.89 -4.06 4.70
C SER A 81 -5.52 -4.62 5.08
N ARG A 82 -5.34 -5.95 5.08
CA ARG A 82 -4.04 -6.61 5.31
C ARG A 82 -3.00 -6.28 4.23
N GLY A 83 -3.42 -6.22 2.96
CA GLY A 83 -2.53 -5.82 1.85
C GLY A 83 -2.05 -4.38 1.95
N HIS A 84 -2.91 -3.48 2.45
CA HIS A 84 -2.54 -2.10 2.72
C HIS A 84 -1.62 -1.97 3.94
N ASP A 85 -1.90 -2.71 5.03
CA ASP A 85 -1.02 -2.76 6.21
C ASP A 85 0.39 -3.27 5.84
N PHE A 86 0.45 -4.30 5.00
CA PHE A 86 1.70 -4.79 4.43
C PHE A 86 2.49 -3.68 3.71
N THR A 87 1.83 -2.98 2.77
CA THR A 87 2.49 -1.93 1.98
C THR A 87 2.93 -0.76 2.86
N ALA A 88 2.08 -0.33 3.80
CA ALA A 88 2.37 0.74 4.73
C ALA A 88 3.60 0.42 5.57
N ARG A 89 3.64 -0.74 6.24
CA ARG A 89 4.76 -1.17 7.08
C ARG A 89 6.06 -1.31 6.28
N ALA A 90 6.00 -1.92 5.09
CA ALA A 90 7.16 -2.15 4.26
C ALA A 90 7.84 -0.84 3.83
N LEU A 91 7.04 0.14 3.38
CA LEU A 91 7.53 1.44 2.93
C LEU A 91 7.88 2.36 4.10
N ARG A 92 7.12 2.35 5.20
CA ARG A 92 7.43 3.11 6.43
C ARG A 92 8.77 2.71 7.02
N ARG A 93 9.00 1.40 7.16
CA ARG A 93 10.27 0.86 7.63
C ARG A 93 11.41 1.27 6.71
N ASN A 94 11.22 1.11 5.40
CA ASN A 94 12.24 1.51 4.44
C ASN A 94 12.54 3.02 4.55
N LEU A 95 11.52 3.89 4.56
CA LEU A 95 11.69 5.34 4.67
C LEU A 95 12.48 5.76 5.92
N THR A 96 12.21 5.12 7.06
CA THR A 96 12.84 5.44 8.36
C THR A 96 14.19 4.77 8.59
N GLN A 97 14.55 3.76 7.79
CA GLN A 97 15.85 3.08 7.82
C GLN A 97 16.57 3.31 6.48
N PRO A 98 17.28 4.44 6.29
CA PRO A 98 17.81 4.86 4.99
C PRO A 98 18.84 3.90 4.38
N ASN A 99 19.47 3.07 5.21
CA ASN A 99 20.48 2.09 4.78
C ASN A 99 19.89 0.69 4.53
N GLU A 100 18.58 0.50 4.72
CA GLU A 100 17.92 -0.78 4.50
C GLU A 100 17.39 -0.90 3.06
N GLU A 101 17.67 -2.05 2.42
CA GLU A 101 17.14 -2.38 1.09
C GLU A 101 15.66 -2.74 1.13
N LEU A 102 14.93 -2.44 0.05
CA LEU A 102 13.49 -2.72 -0.05
C LEU A 102 13.16 -4.20 0.15
N SER A 103 14.02 -5.10 -0.35
CA SER A 103 13.80 -6.53 -0.18
C SER A 103 13.83 -6.98 1.28
N VAL A 104 14.53 -6.25 2.16
CA VAL A 104 14.57 -6.53 3.60
C VAL A 104 13.29 -6.04 4.26
N SER A 105 12.93 -4.77 4.03
CA SER A 105 11.75 -4.16 4.65
C SER A 105 10.44 -4.83 4.22
N PHE A 106 10.32 -5.25 2.95
CA PHE A 106 9.16 -5.97 2.45
C PHE A 106 9.07 -7.38 3.04
N ARG A 107 10.19 -8.12 3.19
CA ARG A 107 10.18 -9.45 3.83
C ARG A 107 9.73 -9.40 5.29
N ASP A 108 10.22 -8.40 6.03
CA ASP A 108 9.81 -8.15 7.41
C ASP A 108 8.30 -7.87 7.49
N ALA A 109 7.81 -6.89 6.70
CA ALA A 109 6.41 -6.55 6.65
C ALA A 109 5.51 -7.73 6.25
N TYR A 110 5.94 -8.57 5.30
CA TYR A 110 5.20 -9.76 4.90
C TYR A 110 5.04 -10.75 6.06
N GLY A 111 6.11 -10.94 6.83
CA GLY A 111 6.12 -11.79 8.02
C GLY A 111 5.12 -11.33 9.09
N LEU A 112 4.95 -10.02 9.24
CA LEU A 112 4.06 -9.41 10.24
C LEU A 112 2.59 -9.32 9.81
N THR A 113 2.28 -9.49 8.52
CA THR A 113 0.96 -9.16 7.96
C THR A 113 0.31 -10.30 7.18
N LEU A 114 0.79 -10.60 5.97
CA LEU A 114 0.12 -11.50 5.03
C LEU A 114 0.53 -12.97 5.20
N LYS A 115 1.74 -13.23 5.71
CA LYS A 115 2.32 -14.58 5.77
C LYS A 115 1.46 -15.58 6.55
N GLN A 116 0.82 -15.16 7.64
CA GLN A 116 -0.05 -16.07 8.42
C GLN A 116 -1.32 -16.50 7.66
N TYR A 117 -1.71 -15.77 6.62
CA TYR A 117 -2.95 -16.02 5.87
C TYR A 117 -2.73 -16.68 4.51
N HIS A 118 -1.49 -16.71 4.01
CA HIS A 118 -1.16 -17.32 2.72
C HIS A 118 -0.92 -18.83 2.86
N SER A 119 -1.48 -19.60 1.91
CA SER A 119 -1.23 -21.03 1.81
C SER A 119 0.23 -21.33 1.44
N PHE A 120 0.63 -22.59 1.53
CA PHE A 120 1.95 -23.05 1.11
C PHE A 120 2.24 -22.83 -0.39
N ILE A 121 1.19 -22.60 -1.20
CA ILE A 121 1.30 -22.27 -2.63
C ILE A 121 1.54 -20.77 -2.85
N ILE A 122 0.91 -19.91 -2.05
CA ILE A 122 1.01 -18.45 -2.23
C ILE A 122 2.28 -17.87 -1.59
N LYS A 123 2.75 -18.45 -0.48
CA LYS A 123 3.98 -18.01 0.22
C LYS A 123 5.21 -17.89 -0.70
N PRO A 124 5.54 -18.89 -1.55
CA PRO A 124 6.66 -18.79 -2.48
C PRO A 124 6.54 -17.64 -3.49
N ILE A 125 5.34 -17.37 -3.99
CA ILE A 125 5.09 -16.29 -4.97
C ILE A 125 5.45 -14.93 -4.37
N PHE A 126 4.97 -14.65 -3.15
CA PHE A 126 5.31 -13.41 -2.44
C PHE A 126 6.80 -13.35 -2.07
N SER A 127 7.40 -14.47 -1.64
CA SER A 127 8.83 -14.52 -1.34
C SER A 127 9.70 -14.18 -2.55
N ALA A 128 9.32 -14.68 -3.73
CA ALA A 128 10.00 -14.37 -4.98
C ALA A 128 9.82 -12.89 -5.35
N ALA A 129 8.60 -12.35 -5.25
CA ALA A 129 8.32 -10.94 -5.54
C ALA A 129 9.16 -9.99 -4.68
N MET A 130 9.24 -10.22 -3.37
CA MET A 130 10.05 -9.39 -2.46
C MET A 130 11.56 -9.54 -2.71
N SER A 131 12.00 -10.71 -3.18
CA SER A 131 13.40 -10.91 -3.57
C SER A 131 13.75 -10.16 -4.86
N ALA A 132 12.74 -9.83 -5.66
CA ALA A 132 12.86 -9.04 -6.87
C ALA A 132 12.49 -7.56 -6.66
N CYS A 133 12.36 -7.09 -5.40
CA CYS A 133 12.35 -5.66 -5.13
C CYS A 133 13.58 -4.99 -5.78
N PRO A 134 13.43 -3.80 -6.40
CA PRO A 134 14.57 -3.04 -6.92
C PRO A 134 15.48 -2.61 -5.78
N TYR A 135 16.68 -2.17 -6.14
CA TYR A 135 17.51 -1.43 -5.20
C TYR A 135 16.74 -0.21 -4.70
N ARG A 136 16.93 0.09 -3.42
CA ARG A 136 16.33 1.24 -2.76
C ARG A 136 16.49 2.51 -3.58
N LYS A 137 17.73 2.81 -4.00
CA LYS A 137 18.06 4.01 -4.77
C LYS A 137 17.22 4.14 -6.04
N ASP A 138 17.09 3.06 -6.80
CA ASP A 138 16.36 3.05 -8.07
C ASP A 138 14.86 3.27 -7.84
N PHE A 139 14.30 2.70 -6.76
CA PHE A 139 12.91 2.94 -6.40
C PHE A 139 12.64 4.41 -6.07
N TYR A 140 13.40 5.03 -5.17
CA TYR A 140 13.19 6.45 -4.84
C TYR A 140 13.43 7.35 -6.05
N GLY A 141 14.42 7.04 -6.90
CA GLY A 141 14.65 7.78 -8.15
C GLY A 141 13.47 7.69 -9.14
N LYS A 142 12.70 6.59 -9.14
CA LYS A 142 11.46 6.48 -9.93
C LYS A 142 10.31 7.30 -9.36
N LEU A 143 10.36 7.71 -8.09
CA LEU A 143 9.32 8.51 -7.46
C LEU A 143 9.51 10.02 -7.68
N GLY A 144 10.69 10.46 -8.11
CA GLY A 144 10.99 11.86 -8.42
C GLY A 144 12.49 12.14 -8.29
N ASP A 145 12.92 13.25 -8.89
CA ASP A 145 14.34 13.65 -8.91
C ASP A 145 14.79 14.32 -7.60
N ASP A 146 13.86 14.98 -6.90
CA ASP A 146 14.12 15.59 -5.58
C ASP A 146 13.83 14.57 -4.47
N GLU A 147 14.88 13.92 -3.98
CA GLU A 147 14.77 12.92 -2.93
C GLU A 147 14.17 13.48 -1.61
N GLY A 148 14.45 14.74 -1.29
CA GLY A 148 13.92 15.39 -0.09
C GLY A 148 12.41 15.57 -0.18
N ARG A 149 11.93 16.05 -1.33
CA ARG A 149 10.50 16.17 -1.63
C ARG A 149 9.83 14.79 -1.68
N VAL A 150 10.39 13.82 -2.39
CA VAL A 150 9.86 12.45 -2.47
C VAL A 150 9.66 11.84 -1.08
N LYS A 151 10.65 11.98 -0.19
CA LYS A 151 10.56 11.46 1.19
C LYS A 151 9.47 12.15 1.99
N LYS A 152 9.31 13.45 1.84
CA LYS A 152 8.23 14.22 2.50
C LYS A 152 6.86 13.77 2.01
N ASP A 153 6.66 13.72 0.69
CA ASP A 153 5.38 13.33 0.09
C ASP A 153 5.02 11.88 0.47
N LEU A 154 6.01 10.97 0.45
CA LEU A 154 5.82 9.59 0.89
C LEU A 154 5.51 9.50 2.39
N ASP A 155 6.14 10.30 3.26
CA ASP A 155 5.84 10.33 4.70
C ASP A 155 4.37 10.71 4.95
N GLU A 156 3.91 11.79 4.32
CA GLU A 156 2.54 12.30 4.42
C GLU A 156 1.53 11.28 3.88
N TRP A 157 1.83 10.69 2.72
CA TRP A 157 1.00 9.65 2.12
C TRP A 157 0.92 8.39 3.00
N LEU A 158 2.04 7.96 3.60
CA LEU A 158 2.08 6.81 4.49
C LEU A 158 1.29 7.04 5.77
N ARG A 159 1.42 8.22 6.40
CA ARG A 159 0.62 8.55 7.60
C ARG A 159 -0.85 8.46 7.29
N ALA A 160 -1.24 9.00 6.13
CA ALA A 160 -2.61 8.94 5.69
C ALA A 160 -3.10 7.50 5.50
N LEU A 161 -2.33 6.65 4.82
CA LEU A 161 -2.66 5.23 4.66
C LEU A 161 -2.77 4.50 6.01
N GLU A 162 -1.79 4.69 6.90
CA GLU A 162 -1.72 4.08 8.23
C GLU A 162 -2.97 4.41 9.06
N ASP A 163 -3.40 5.67 9.06
CA ASP A 163 -4.62 6.10 9.76
C ASP A 163 -5.87 5.38 9.23
N ARG A 164 -6.03 5.26 7.90
CA ARG A 164 -7.20 4.58 7.32
C ARG A 164 -7.16 3.08 7.55
N VAL A 165 -5.98 2.47 7.47
CA VAL A 165 -5.78 1.05 7.80
C VAL A 165 -6.11 0.78 9.26
N LYS A 166 -5.70 1.65 10.18
CA LYS A 166 -6.02 1.54 11.60
C LYS A 166 -7.54 1.55 11.83
N VAL A 167 -8.25 2.54 11.29
CA VAL A 167 -9.71 2.62 11.41
C VAL A 167 -10.40 1.36 10.85
N LEU A 168 -9.96 0.89 9.68
CA LEU A 168 -10.53 -0.34 9.09
C LEU A 168 -10.24 -1.58 9.92
N ASN A 169 -9.03 -1.74 10.45
CA ASN A 169 -8.68 -2.86 11.31
C ASN A 169 -9.48 -2.84 12.63
N GLU A 170 -9.65 -1.67 13.24
CA GLU A 170 -10.49 -1.50 14.43
C GLU A 170 -11.94 -1.88 14.14
N PHE A 171 -12.49 -1.44 13.00
CA PHE A 171 -13.83 -1.83 12.56
C PHE A 171 -13.96 -3.34 12.33
N LEU A 172 -13.03 -3.95 11.59
CA LEU A 172 -13.05 -5.38 11.27
C LEU A 172 -12.80 -6.29 12.49
N ALA A 173 -12.22 -5.76 13.56
CA ALA A 173 -12.04 -6.47 14.82
C ALA A 173 -13.32 -6.56 15.66
N LYS A 174 -14.33 -5.72 15.38
CA LYS A 174 -15.60 -5.70 16.11
C LYS A 174 -16.40 -6.99 15.90
N PRO A 175 -17.11 -7.51 16.91
CA PRO A 175 -17.93 -8.72 16.77
C PRO A 175 -18.93 -8.65 15.62
N GLU A 176 -19.52 -7.47 15.37
CA GLU A 176 -20.52 -7.26 14.32
C GLU A 176 -19.93 -7.32 12.90
N ALA A 177 -18.60 -7.16 12.77
CA ALA A 177 -17.87 -7.26 11.51
C ALA A 177 -17.21 -8.64 11.33
N LYS A 178 -17.19 -9.47 12.39
CA LYS A 178 -16.75 -10.86 12.34
C LYS A 178 -17.88 -11.73 11.80
N TRP A 179 -17.53 -12.65 10.91
CA TRP A 179 -18.44 -13.54 10.20
C TRP A 179 -18.02 -14.99 10.45
#